data_AF-A0A8J5KSJ0-F1
#
_entry.id   AF-A0A8J5KSJ0-F1
#
_cell.length_a   1.000
_cell.length_b   1.000
_cell.length_c   1.000
_cell.angle_alpha   90.00
_cell.angle_beta   90.00
_cell.angle_gamma   90.00
#
_symmetry.space_group_name_H-M   'P 1'
#
loop_
_entity.id
_entity.type
_entity.pdbx_description
1 polymer ?
#
loop_
_entity_poly.entity_id
_entity_poly.type
_entity_poly.pdbx_seq_one_letter_code
_entity_poly.pdbx_strand_id
1 'polypeptide(L)'
;MGVLFSSIPWFTMMILHKCTPFLRMINDTLVIFHTHYVGGTLGGILTGVLAESCLNCLFFGDDPKYVSLAYAIKGSHSSAGFMQLAGIAFVLAINVVVTNAICLLIRLLVPL
;
A
#
# COMPACT_ATOMS: atom_id res chain seq x y z
N MET A 1 -4.96 -3.74 13.81
CA MET A 1 -4.32 -2.94 12.73
C MET A 1 -3.35 -1.89 13.27
N GLY A 2 -3.75 -1.05 14.24
CA GLY A 2 -2.90 0.04 14.76
C GLY A 2 -1.51 -0.36 15.27
N VAL A 3 -1.40 -1.47 16.02
CA VAL A 3 -0.09 -1.95 16.51
C VAL A 3 0.87 -2.25 15.36
N LEU A 4 0.41 -2.98 14.34
CA LEU A 4 1.22 -3.30 13.16
C LEU A 4 1.56 -2.06 12.34
N PHE A 5 0.60 -1.14 12.20
CA PHE A 5 0.79 0.12 11.49
C PHE A 5 1.81 1.04 12.17
N SER A 6 1.97 0.96 13.49
CA SER A 6 3.00 1.71 14.20
C SER A 6 4.35 0.98 14.22
N SER A 7 4.35 -0.34 14.45
CA SER A 7 5.58 -1.09 14.67
C SER A 7 6.35 -1.38 13.38
N ILE A 8 5.67 -1.69 12.28
CA ILE A 8 6.31 -2.06 11.02
C ILE A 8 6.98 -0.83 10.37
N PRO A 9 6.30 0.31 10.13
CA PRO A 9 6.96 1.52 9.66
C PRO A 9 8.15 1.93 10.52
N TRP A 10 7.99 1.95 11.85
CA TRP A 10 9.09 2.25 12.78
C TRP A 10 10.28 1.30 12.58
N PHE A 11 10.02 -0.01 12.50
CA PHE A 11 11.05 -1.01 12.23
C PHE A 11 11.75 -0.75 10.89
N THR A 12 10.99 -0.42 9.84
CA THR A 12 11.57 -0.14 8.52
C THR A 12 12.46 1.10 8.53
N MET A 13 12.10 2.16 9.26
CA MET A 13 12.92 3.36 9.40
C MET A 13 14.18 3.14 10.24
N MET A 14 14.02 2.51 11.41
CA MET A 14 15.06 2.54 12.44
C MET A 14 16.12 1.45 12.23
N ILE A 15 15.71 0.32 11.69
CA ILE A 15 16.53 -0.88 11.58
C ILE A 15 16.74 -1.23 10.11
N LEU A 16 15.66 -1.50 9.37
CA LEU A 16 15.77 -2.04 8.01
C LEU A 16 16.45 -1.07 7.04
N HIS A 17 16.16 0.23 7.17
CA HIS A 17 16.81 1.28 6.38
C HIS A 17 18.33 1.24 6.54
N LYS A 18 18.85 0.97 7.75
CA LYS A 18 20.29 0.91 8.00
C LYS A 18 20.93 -0.38 7.50
N CYS A 19 20.17 -1.47 7.47
CA CYS A 19 20.68 -2.80 7.10
C CYS A 19 20.63 -3.08 5.60
N THR A 20 19.74 -2.43 4.85
CA THR A 20 19.50 -2.79 3.43
C THR A 20 20.07 -1.73 2.48
N PRO A 21 20.90 -2.13 1.50
CA PRO A 21 21.49 -1.17 0.56
C PRO A 21 20.44 -0.46 -0.30
N PHE A 22 19.35 -1.17 -0.66
CA PHE A 22 18.25 -0.59 -1.42
C PHE A 22 17.56 0.57 -0.68
N LEU A 23 17.20 0.39 0.60
CA LEU A 23 16.53 1.46 1.35
C LEU A 23 17.46 2.65 1.61
N ARG A 24 18.78 2.44 1.72
CA ARG A 24 19.76 3.54 1.82
C ARG A 24 19.88 4.38 0.56
N MET A 25 19.52 3.85 -0.61
CA MET A 25 19.49 4.64 -1.85
C MET A 25 18.29 5.59 -1.90
N ILE A 26 17.26 5.33 -1.10
CA ILE A 26 16.07 6.17 -1.03
C ILE A 26 16.36 7.33 -0.08
N ASN A 27 16.57 8.52 -0.64
CA ASN A 27 16.76 9.73 0.16
C ASN A 27 15.40 10.25 0.66
N ASP A 28 14.94 9.75 1.81
CA ASP A 28 13.64 10.07 2.40
C ASP A 28 13.76 11.09 3.55
N THR A 29 13.88 12.38 3.22
CA THR A 29 14.13 13.46 4.19
C THR A 29 13.00 13.69 5.18
N LEU A 30 11.75 13.48 4.76
CA LEU A 30 10.55 13.68 5.58
C LEU A 30 9.98 12.36 6.11
N VAL A 31 10.68 11.25 5.88
CA VAL A 31 10.26 9.91 6.33
C VAL A 31 8.90 9.48 5.75
N ILE A 32 8.53 10.05 4.59
CA ILE A 32 7.23 9.86 3.93
C ILE A 32 7.14 8.47 3.32
N PHE A 33 8.24 7.92 2.80
CA PHE A 33 8.25 6.57 2.24
C PHE A 33 7.85 5.54 3.31
N HIS A 34 8.42 5.65 4.50
CA HIS A 34 8.12 4.71 5.57
C HIS A 34 6.74 4.94 6.21
N THR A 35 6.37 6.19 6.49
CA THR A 35 5.10 6.49 7.17
C THR A 35 3.89 6.39 6.26
N HIS A 36 3.98 6.90 5.02
CA HIS A 36 2.86 6.92 4.08
C HIS A 36 2.85 5.71 3.15
N TYR A 37 3.97 5.42 2.46
CA TYR A 37 3.97 4.34 1.48
C TYR A 37 3.95 2.95 2.14
N VAL A 38 4.89 2.67 3.05
CA VAL A 38 4.91 1.37 3.77
C VAL A 38 3.69 1.26 4.70
N GLY A 39 3.39 2.29 5.48
CA GLY A 39 2.21 2.32 6.34
C GLY A 39 0.90 2.13 5.57
N GLY A 40 0.68 2.94 4.53
CA GLY A 40 -0.53 2.87 3.69
C GLY A 40 -0.69 1.52 3.00
N THR A 41 0.39 0.96 2.45
CA THR A 41 0.38 -0.38 1.82
C THR A 41 0.01 -1.46 2.83
N LEU A 42 0.62 -1.42 4.03
CA LEU A 42 0.29 -2.34 5.10
C LEU A 42 -1.18 -2.20 5.55
N GLY A 43 -1.68 -0.97 5.65
CA GLY A 43 -3.09 -0.70 5.96
C GLY A 43 -4.04 -1.28 4.92
N GLY A 44 -3.73 -1.11 3.63
CA GLY A 44 -4.50 -1.68 2.51
C GLY A 44 -4.51 -3.21 2.53
N ILE A 45 -3.35 -3.84 2.75
CA ILE A 45 -3.24 -5.31 2.89
C ILE A 45 -4.06 -5.80 4.08
N LEU A 46 -3.89 -5.18 5.25
CA LEU A 46 -4.62 -5.58 6.46
C LEU A 46 -6.13 -5.39 6.29
N THR A 47 -6.58 -4.34 5.60
CA THR A 47 -8.00 -4.15 5.24
C THR A 47 -8.47 -5.24 4.30
N GLY A 48 -7.68 -5.58 3.28
CA GLY A 48 -7.99 -6.67 2.35
C GLY A 48 -8.14 -8.01 3.04
N VAL A 49 -7.42 -8.26 4.14
CA VAL A 49 -7.51 -9.51 4.90
C VAL A 49 -8.59 -9.48 5.97
N LEU A 50 -8.70 -8.40 6.74
CA LEU A 50 -9.46 -8.34 8.00
C LEU A 50 -10.82 -7.63 7.88
N ALA A 51 -11.15 -7.03 6.74
CA ALA A 51 -12.45 -6.37 6.59
C ALA A 51 -13.61 -7.35 6.80
N GLU A 52 -14.63 -6.90 7.52
CA GLU A 52 -15.86 -7.66 7.72
C GLU A 52 -16.70 -7.61 6.44
N SER A 53 -16.94 -8.77 5.82
CA SER A 53 -17.57 -8.83 4.50
C SER A 53 -19.05 -8.44 4.55
N CYS A 54 -19.72 -8.68 5.68
CA CYS A 54 -21.10 -8.21 5.89
C CYS A 54 -21.19 -6.67 5.86
N LEU A 55 -20.19 -5.97 6.40
CA LEU A 55 -20.15 -4.50 6.38
C LEU A 55 -19.84 -3.96 4.98
N ASN A 56 -19.06 -4.68 4.17
CA ASN A 56 -18.80 -4.27 2.79
C ASN A 56 -20.07 -4.31 1.93
N CYS A 57 -21.01 -5.23 2.22
CA CYS A 57 -22.29 -5.33 1.50
C CYS A 57 -23.14 -4.04 1.61
N LEU A 58 -23.00 -3.28 2.71
CA LEU A 58 -23.67 -1.99 2.86
C LEU A 58 -23.32 -0.97 1.75
N PHE A 59 -22.12 -1.08 1.17
CA PHE A 59 -21.61 -0.14 0.17
C PHE A 59 -21.52 -0.74 -1.24
N PHE A 60 -21.30 -2.06 -1.33
CA PHE A 60 -21.06 -2.75 -2.60
C PHE A 60 -22.11 -3.81 -2.93
N GLY A 61 -23.15 -3.96 -2.10
CA GLY A 61 -24.13 -5.03 -2.22
C GLY A 61 -23.52 -6.42 -2.04
N ASP A 62 -24.25 -7.45 -2.48
CA ASP A 62 -23.79 -8.85 -2.41
C ASP A 62 -22.78 -9.23 -3.51
N ASP A 63 -22.06 -8.26 -4.07
CA ASP A 63 -21.06 -8.54 -5.09
C ASP A 63 -19.87 -9.30 -4.46
N PRO A 64 -19.62 -10.56 -4.88
CA PRO A 64 -18.59 -11.40 -4.30
C PRO A 64 -17.17 -10.85 -4.54
N LYS A 65 -17.00 -9.81 -5.36
CA LYS A 65 -15.72 -9.16 -5.62
C LYS A 65 -15.21 -8.33 -4.43
N TYR A 66 -16.12 -7.80 -3.61
CA TYR A 66 -15.81 -6.84 -2.54
C TYR A 66 -15.80 -7.46 -1.14
N VAL A 67 -15.48 -8.76 -1.03
CA VAL A 67 -15.26 -9.44 0.25
C VAL A 67 -13.79 -9.41 0.66
N SER A 68 -13.50 -9.65 1.93
CA SER A 68 -12.12 -9.79 2.40
C SER A 68 -11.50 -11.14 2.00
N LEU A 69 -10.17 -11.19 1.91
CA LEU A 69 -9.43 -12.40 1.56
C LEU A 69 -9.66 -13.52 2.58
N ALA A 70 -9.78 -13.21 3.87
CA ALA A 70 -10.08 -14.21 4.89
C ALA A 70 -11.48 -14.83 4.70
N TYR A 71 -12.46 -14.05 4.22
CA TYR A 71 -13.79 -14.54 3.88
C TYR A 71 -13.76 -15.33 2.56
N ALA A 72 -13.07 -14.81 1.54
CA ALA A 72 -12.92 -15.44 0.23
C ALA A 72 -12.28 -16.83 0.30
N ILE A 73 -11.28 -17.02 1.18
CA ILE A 73 -10.62 -18.31 1.40
C ILE A 73 -11.52 -19.31 2.14
N LYS A 74 -12.39 -18.84 3.05
CA LYS A 74 -13.35 -19.68 3.77
C LYS A 74 -14.56 -20.06 2.91
N GLY A 75 -14.94 -19.20 1.96
CA GLY A 75 -15.94 -19.47 0.95
C GLY A 75 -15.35 -20.11 -0.31
N SER A 76 -16.18 -20.53 -1.26
CA SER A 76 -15.72 -21.05 -2.56
C SER A 76 -15.37 -19.94 -3.58
N HIS A 77 -15.12 -18.71 -3.11
CA HIS A 77 -14.95 -17.53 -3.96
C HIS A 77 -13.47 -17.25 -4.24
N SER A 78 -12.84 -18.09 -5.07
CA SER A 78 -11.37 -18.10 -5.24
C SER A 78 -10.77 -16.83 -5.89
N SER A 79 -11.58 -15.99 -6.53
CA SER A 79 -11.13 -14.75 -7.19
C SER A 79 -11.35 -13.49 -6.35
N ALA A 80 -11.91 -13.63 -5.15
CA ALA A 80 -12.29 -12.51 -4.30
C ALA A 80 -11.23 -12.13 -3.25
N GLY A 81 -11.27 -10.91 -2.73
CA GLY A 81 -10.34 -10.45 -1.67
C GLY A 81 -8.99 -9.89 -2.14
N PHE A 82 -8.74 -9.84 -3.44
CA PHE A 82 -7.51 -9.24 -4.01
C PHE A 82 -7.67 -7.79 -4.47
N MET A 83 -8.85 -7.19 -4.30
CA MET A 83 -9.13 -5.82 -4.76
C MET A 83 -8.21 -4.78 -4.13
N GLN A 84 -7.82 -4.96 -2.87
CA GLN A 84 -6.87 -4.05 -2.23
C GLN A 84 -5.47 -4.14 -2.83
N LEU A 85 -5.02 -5.31 -3.27
CA LEU A 85 -3.73 -5.44 -3.98
C LEU A 85 -3.80 -4.76 -5.35
N ALA A 86 -4.92 -4.89 -6.05
CA ALA A 86 -5.14 -4.18 -7.31
C ALA A 86 -5.13 -2.66 -7.11
N GLY A 87 -5.77 -2.16 -6.05
CA GLY A 87 -5.74 -0.75 -5.67
C GLY A 87 -4.33 -0.24 -5.33
N ILE A 88 -3.57 -0.99 -4.52
CA ILE A 88 -2.17 -0.66 -4.21
C ILE A 88 -1.33 -0.59 -5.48
N ALA A 89 -1.44 -1.59 -6.37
CA ALA A 89 -0.69 -1.62 -7.62
C ALA A 89 -1.06 -0.44 -8.53
N PHE A 90 -2.35 -0.10 -8.62
CA PHE A 90 -2.84 1.03 -9.40
C PHE A 90 -2.27 2.37 -8.88
N VAL A 91 -2.35 2.61 -7.57
CA VAL A 91 -1.83 3.84 -6.95
C VAL A 91 -0.32 3.91 -7.12
N LEU A 92 0.41 2.81 -6.93
CA LEU A 92 1.86 2.75 -7.15
C LEU A 92 2.23 3.09 -8.60
N ALA A 93 1.56 2.47 -9.57
CA ALA A 93 1.83 2.70 -10.99
C ALA A 93 1.62 4.18 -11.38
N ILE A 94 0.51 4.78 -10.97
CA ILE A 94 0.25 6.20 -11.23
C ILE A 94 1.28 7.10 -10.54
N ASN A 95 1.64 6.83 -9.29
CA ASN A 95 2.65 7.65 -8.59
C ASN A 95 4.01 7.58 -9.26
N VAL A 96 4.45 6.40 -9.70
CA VAL A 96 5.72 6.24 -10.42
C VAL A 96 5.69 7.01 -11.73
N VAL A 97 4.62 6.87 -12.53
CA VAL A 97 4.50 7.55 -13.83
C VAL A 97 4.46 9.07 -13.65
N VAL A 98 3.58 9.57 -12.80
CA VAL A 98 3.36 11.01 -12.61
C VAL A 98 4.58 11.68 -11.97
N THR A 99 5.16 11.07 -10.93
CA THR A 99 6.35 11.64 -10.26
C THR A 99 7.53 11.71 -11.22
N ASN A 100 7.78 10.66 -12.01
CA ASN A 100 8.85 10.68 -13.00
C ASN A 100 8.61 11.74 -14.07
N ALA A 101 7.38 11.88 -14.57
CA ALA A 101 7.03 12.92 -15.54
C ALA A 101 7.28 14.33 -14.97
N ILE A 102 6.89 14.58 -13.72
CA ILE A 102 7.13 15.86 -13.03
C ILE A 102 8.63 16.12 -12.88
N CYS A 103 9.41 15.15 -12.40
CA CYS A 103 10.86 15.29 -12.26
C CYS A 103 11.53 15.58 -13.61
N LEU A 104 11.14 14.87 -14.69
CA LEU A 104 11.68 15.11 -16.03
C LEU A 104 11.33 16.51 -16.55
N LEU A 105 10.12 17.01 -16.28
CA LEU A 105 9.70 18.37 -16.65
C LEU A 105 10.51 19.43 -15.89
N ILE A 106 10.69 19.26 -14.58
CA ILE A 106 11.49 20.19 -13.75
C ILE A 106 12.95 20.20 -14.22
N ARG A 107 13.49 19.05 -14.63
CA ARG A 107 14.85 18.92 -15.16
C ARG A 107 15.12 19.80 -16.40
N LEU A 108 14.08 20.20 -17.12
CA LEU A 108 14.21 21.11 -18.27
C LEU A 108 14.60 22.54 -17.84
N LEU A 109 14.32 22.93 -16.60
CA LEU A 109 14.53 24.29 -16.08
C LEU A 109 15.69 24.37 -15.08
N VAL A 110 15.94 23.31 -14.32
CA VAL A 110 16.94 23.27 -13.24
C VAL A 110 17.62 21.89 -13.20
N PRO A 111 18.93 21.81 -12.92
CA PRO A 111 19.61 20.53 -12.79
C PRO A 111 19.11 19.80 -11.52
N LEU A 112 18.49 18.64 -11.73
CA LEU A 112 18.10 17.67 -10.71
C LEU A 112 19.13 16.55 -10.59
#